data_AF-A0A9J6QJG0-F1
#
_entry.id   AF-A0A9J6QJG0-F1
#
_cell.length_a   1.000
_cell.length_b   1.000
_cell.length_c   1.000
_cell.angle_alpha   90.00
_cell.angle_beta   90.00
_cell.angle_gamma   90.00
#
_symmetry.space_group_name_H-M   'P 1'
#
loop_
_entity.id
_entity.type
_entity.pdbx_description
1 polymer ?
#
loop_
_entity_poly.entity_id
_entity_poly.type
_entity_poly.pdbx_seq_one_letter_code
_entity_poly.pdbx_strand_id
1 'polypeptide(L)'
;MKDMGTKLVDRIQEFTEILDRVGFNYEFDLENPSGEEGVLEIVDELVRISSRLVNVFFYSPDSICLADADGKMLAVNKAFEHTVGAAAEEVVGRNVSELEAQGIFRPSVLRLVKEENRPISVLQIGKHGEYIIVTGVPITDKDGKPEMLLSNARRAEDIEGLYAYVDKKKKKGKEEIQAFSDDVIMESEPMKRIKIVAEQIKDTDATILITGPSGVGKGVLAKYIHNISRRSKRPMVEINCGAIPDNLLESELFGYAAGAFTGASANGKEGLIESADGGTLLLDEIGELPLLLQVKLLKVIQDKQIMRIGSMVPKEVNVRIIAATNRDLMAPGKRGCVPGRSFLPAQRDTN
;
A
#
# COMPACT_ATOMS: atom_id res chain seq x y z
N MET A 1 -17.20 -53.03 -16.79
CA MET A 1 -18.19 -52.06 -16.25
C MET A 1 -17.94 -51.71 -14.79
N LYS A 2 -17.82 -52.67 -13.84
CA LYS A 2 -17.51 -52.36 -12.42
C LYS A 2 -16.24 -51.50 -12.21
N ASP A 3 -15.14 -51.81 -12.91
CA ASP A 3 -13.87 -51.05 -12.84
C ASP A 3 -13.96 -49.60 -13.36
N MET A 4 -14.88 -49.33 -14.30
CA MET A 4 -15.05 -47.99 -14.89
C MET A 4 -15.91 -47.08 -14.01
N GLY A 5 -16.91 -47.66 -13.33
CA GLY A 5 -17.73 -46.93 -12.35
C GLY A 5 -16.90 -46.48 -11.13
N THR A 6 -16.03 -47.35 -10.60
CA THR A 6 -15.14 -46.99 -9.47
C THR A 6 -14.18 -45.85 -9.84
N LYS A 7 -13.52 -45.92 -11.00
CA LYS A 7 -12.62 -44.85 -11.48
C LYS A 7 -13.33 -43.51 -11.71
N LEU A 8 -14.61 -43.55 -12.11
CA LEU A 8 -15.40 -42.33 -12.30
C LEU A 8 -15.72 -41.67 -10.95
N VAL A 9 -16.13 -42.46 -9.96
CA VAL A 9 -16.41 -41.99 -8.60
C VAL A 9 -15.16 -41.37 -7.97
N ASP A 10 -13.99 -42.02 -8.10
CA ASP A 10 -12.72 -41.49 -7.56
C ASP A 10 -12.36 -40.12 -8.17
N ARG A 11 -12.57 -39.94 -9.49
CA ARG A 11 -12.30 -38.66 -10.17
C ARG A 11 -13.27 -37.55 -9.78
N ILE A 12 -14.54 -37.90 -9.52
CA ILE A 12 -15.53 -36.93 -9.04
C ILE A 12 -15.18 -36.51 -7.62
N GLN A 13 -14.77 -37.43 -6.76
CA GLN A 13 -14.30 -37.10 -5.41
C GLN A 13 -13.09 -36.15 -5.43
N GLU A 14 -12.07 -36.42 -6.26
CA GLU A 14 -10.92 -35.50 -6.41
C GLU A 14 -11.37 -34.10 -6.88
N PHE A 15 -12.35 -34.02 -7.79
CA PHE A 15 -12.91 -32.74 -8.23
C PHE A 15 -13.70 -32.02 -7.12
N THR A 16 -14.51 -32.74 -6.34
CA THR A 16 -15.25 -32.18 -5.20
C THR A 16 -14.31 -31.63 -4.13
N GLU A 17 -13.20 -32.33 -3.82
CA GLU A 17 -12.18 -31.82 -2.90
C GLU A 17 -11.56 -30.51 -3.37
N ILE A 18 -11.38 -30.33 -4.68
CA ILE A 18 -10.90 -29.07 -5.27
C ILE A 18 -11.94 -27.96 -5.08
N LEU A 19 -13.23 -28.26 -5.26
CA LEU A 19 -14.32 -27.30 -5.09
C LEU A 19 -14.49 -26.89 -3.61
N ASP A 20 -14.38 -27.83 -2.68
CA ASP A 20 -14.48 -27.55 -1.24
C ASP A 20 -13.39 -26.57 -0.77
N ARG A 21 -12.17 -26.67 -1.32
CA ARG A 21 -11.06 -25.75 -1.01
C ARG A 21 -11.36 -24.29 -1.32
N VAL A 22 -12.24 -24.03 -2.29
CA VAL A 22 -12.66 -22.68 -2.69
C VAL A 22 -14.06 -22.32 -2.15
N GLY A 23 -14.59 -23.12 -1.22
CA GLY A 23 -15.89 -22.89 -0.56
C GLY A 23 -17.11 -23.18 -1.43
N PHE A 24 -16.91 -23.90 -2.53
CA PHE A 24 -17.98 -24.38 -3.38
C PHE A 24 -18.43 -25.76 -2.91
N ASN A 25 -19.35 -25.79 -1.95
CA ASN A 25 -19.88 -27.04 -1.41
C ASN A 25 -20.89 -27.64 -2.40
N TYR A 26 -20.46 -28.67 -3.13
CA TYR A 26 -21.32 -29.43 -4.03
C TYR A 26 -21.45 -30.87 -3.52
N GLU A 27 -22.68 -31.30 -3.28
CA GLU A 27 -22.98 -32.71 -3.04
C GLU A 27 -23.36 -33.34 -4.37
N PHE A 28 -22.49 -34.21 -4.88
CA PHE A 28 -22.84 -35.11 -5.96
C PHE A 28 -23.50 -36.34 -5.35
N ASP A 29 -24.73 -36.66 -5.76
CA ASP A 29 -25.34 -37.95 -5.42
C ASP A 29 -24.62 -39.05 -6.22
N LEU A 30 -23.77 -39.80 -5.54
CA LEU A 30 -22.91 -40.84 -6.11
C LEU A 30 -23.35 -42.25 -5.73
N GLU A 31 -24.53 -42.41 -5.08
CA GLU A 31 -24.92 -43.70 -4.51
C GLU A 31 -25.18 -44.78 -5.56
N ASN A 32 -25.43 -44.43 -6.83
CA ASN A 32 -25.50 -45.41 -7.92
C ASN A 32 -25.40 -44.82 -9.34
N PRO A 33 -24.20 -44.53 -9.90
CA PRO A 33 -24.06 -44.06 -11.30
C PRO A 33 -24.32 -45.16 -12.34
N SER A 34 -25.02 -46.25 -11.98
CA SER A 34 -25.27 -47.40 -12.85
C SER A 34 -26.49 -47.15 -13.73
N GLY A 35 -26.25 -46.61 -14.92
CA GLY A 35 -27.28 -46.35 -15.94
C GLY A 35 -26.94 -45.10 -16.74
N GLU A 36 -27.52 -44.95 -17.93
CA GLU A 36 -27.31 -43.76 -18.75
C GLU A 36 -27.82 -42.47 -18.07
N GLU A 37 -28.91 -42.57 -17.29
CA GLU A 37 -29.51 -41.43 -16.57
C GLU A 37 -28.60 -40.89 -15.46
N GLY A 38 -28.04 -41.74 -14.61
CA GLY A 38 -27.15 -41.28 -13.52
C GLY A 38 -25.83 -40.68 -14.03
N VAL A 39 -25.30 -41.18 -15.15
CA VAL A 39 -24.13 -40.56 -15.80
C VAL A 39 -24.49 -39.19 -16.39
N LEU A 40 -25.69 -39.03 -16.96
CA LEU A 40 -26.16 -37.77 -17.51
C LEU A 40 -26.32 -36.70 -16.41
N GLU A 41 -26.89 -37.05 -15.26
CA GLU A 41 -27.05 -36.12 -14.14
C GLU A 41 -25.70 -35.59 -13.62
N ILE A 42 -24.69 -36.46 -13.50
CA ILE A 42 -23.33 -36.06 -13.11
C ILE A 42 -22.72 -35.11 -14.15
N VAL A 43 -22.88 -35.41 -15.43
CA VAL A 43 -22.37 -34.56 -16.52
C VAL A 43 -23.06 -33.19 -16.50
N ASP A 44 -24.37 -33.14 -16.31
CA ASP A 44 -25.14 -31.90 -16.24
C ASP A 44 -24.67 -31.02 -15.06
N GLU A 45 -24.41 -31.62 -13.90
CA GLU A 45 -23.91 -30.87 -12.75
C GLU A 45 -22.45 -30.40 -12.97
N LEU A 46 -21.58 -31.21 -13.57
CA LEU A 46 -20.23 -30.78 -13.97
C LEU A 46 -20.26 -29.62 -14.98
N VAL A 47 -21.16 -29.67 -15.97
CA VAL A 47 -21.36 -28.59 -16.94
C VAL A 47 -21.86 -27.33 -16.24
N ARG A 48 -22.80 -27.47 -15.30
CA ARG A 48 -23.32 -26.35 -14.51
C ARG A 48 -22.22 -25.68 -13.68
N ILE A 49 -21.40 -26.46 -12.97
CA ILE A 49 -20.27 -25.97 -12.17
C ILE A 49 -19.25 -25.27 -13.06
N SER A 50 -18.86 -25.92 -14.15
CA SER A 50 -17.88 -25.39 -15.10
C SER A 50 -18.36 -24.07 -15.71
N SER A 51 -19.65 -23.99 -16.08
CA SER A 51 -20.26 -22.77 -16.60
C SER A 51 -20.23 -21.63 -15.60
N ARG A 52 -20.44 -21.90 -14.30
CA ARG A 52 -20.31 -20.89 -13.24
C ARG A 52 -18.88 -20.36 -13.13
N LEU A 53 -17.87 -21.25 -13.15
CA LEU A 53 -16.46 -20.84 -13.08
C LEU A 53 -16.03 -20.03 -14.31
N VAL A 54 -16.47 -20.44 -15.51
CA VAL A 54 -16.25 -19.69 -16.74
C VAL A 54 -16.88 -18.30 -16.66
N ASN A 55 -18.09 -18.18 -16.11
CA ASN A 55 -18.72 -16.88 -15.89
C ASN A 55 -17.95 -16.00 -14.91
N VAL A 56 -17.42 -16.57 -13.81
CA VAL A 56 -16.56 -15.83 -12.87
C VAL A 56 -15.32 -15.27 -13.58
N PHE A 57 -14.67 -16.09 -14.40
CA PHE A 57 -13.54 -15.64 -15.21
C PHE A 57 -13.94 -14.52 -16.19
N PHE A 58 -15.02 -14.73 -16.95
CA PHE A 58 -15.46 -13.82 -18.01
C PHE A 58 -15.93 -12.47 -17.48
N TYR A 59 -16.68 -12.45 -16.38
CA TYR A 59 -17.25 -11.24 -15.76
C TYR A 59 -16.38 -10.64 -14.67
N SER A 60 -15.19 -11.20 -14.39
CA SER A 60 -14.26 -10.59 -13.45
C SER A 60 -13.93 -9.16 -13.88
N PRO A 61 -14.00 -8.18 -12.95
CA PRO A 61 -13.69 -6.78 -13.25
C PRO A 61 -12.20 -6.55 -13.51
N ASP A 62 -11.34 -7.42 -12.99
CA ASP A 62 -9.91 -7.39 -13.26
C ASP A 62 -9.60 -8.13 -14.55
N SER A 63 -8.62 -7.62 -15.31
CA SER A 63 -8.10 -8.32 -16.47
C SER A 63 -7.40 -9.60 -16.01
N ILE A 64 -7.85 -10.75 -16.50
CA ILE A 64 -7.26 -12.05 -16.22
C ILE A 64 -6.73 -12.63 -17.53
N CYS A 65 -5.50 -13.12 -17.49
CA CYS A 65 -4.86 -13.83 -18.59
C CYS A 65 -4.24 -15.14 -18.09
N LEU A 66 -4.44 -16.21 -18.88
CA LEU A 66 -3.89 -17.53 -18.66
C LEU A 66 -2.97 -17.90 -19.81
N ALA A 67 -1.82 -18.47 -19.49
CA ALA A 67 -0.90 -19.07 -20.45
C ALA A 67 -0.46 -20.46 -19.99
N ASP A 68 -0.02 -21.30 -20.91
CA ASP A 68 0.64 -22.56 -20.56
C ASP A 68 2.05 -22.31 -19.98
N ALA A 69 2.70 -23.37 -19.49
CA ALA A 69 4.06 -23.32 -18.96
C ALA A 69 5.09 -22.77 -19.96
N ASP A 70 4.82 -22.84 -21.27
CA ASP A 70 5.68 -22.29 -22.31
C ASP A 70 5.40 -20.82 -22.65
N GLY A 71 4.37 -20.23 -22.04
CA GLY A 71 3.97 -18.85 -22.26
C GLY A 71 3.08 -18.67 -23.50
N LYS A 72 2.43 -19.73 -24.01
CA LYS A 72 1.39 -19.61 -25.02
C LYS A 72 0.08 -19.18 -24.34
N MET A 73 -0.50 -18.08 -24.79
CA MET A 73 -1.77 -17.56 -24.27
C MET A 73 -2.88 -18.59 -24.50
N LEU A 74 -3.53 -19.04 -23.42
CA LEU A 74 -4.64 -20.00 -23.45
C LEU A 74 -5.99 -19.29 -23.45
N ALA A 75 -6.14 -18.29 -22.58
CA ALA A 75 -7.40 -17.57 -22.42
C ALA A 75 -7.18 -16.17 -21.84
N VAL A 76 -8.05 -15.26 -22.22
CA VAL A 76 -8.17 -13.93 -21.63
C VAL A 76 -9.64 -13.64 -21.36
N ASN A 77 -9.95 -12.85 -20.34
CA ASN A 77 -11.33 -12.46 -20.05
C ASN A 77 -11.73 -11.15 -20.73
N LYS A 78 -12.99 -10.73 -20.59
CA LYS A 78 -13.47 -9.51 -21.25
C LYS A 78 -12.76 -8.24 -20.76
N ALA A 79 -12.37 -8.20 -19.48
CA ALA A 79 -11.63 -7.06 -18.92
C ALA A 79 -10.22 -6.91 -19.52
N PHE A 80 -9.58 -7.99 -20.00
CA PHE A 80 -8.30 -7.93 -20.69
C PHE A 80 -8.33 -7.04 -21.93
N GLU A 81 -9.36 -7.19 -22.77
CA GLU A 81 -9.47 -6.42 -24.02
C GLU A 81 -9.51 -4.92 -23.76
N HIS A 82 -10.25 -4.53 -22.72
CA HIS A 82 -10.36 -3.14 -22.31
C HIS A 82 -9.12 -2.65 -21.57
N THR A 83 -8.42 -3.51 -20.82
CA THR A 83 -7.25 -3.13 -20.01
C THR A 83 -6.01 -2.98 -20.88
N VAL A 84 -5.75 -3.96 -21.73
CA VAL A 84 -4.55 -4.11 -22.57
C VAL A 84 -4.75 -3.50 -23.97
N GLY A 85 -6.00 -3.39 -24.45
CA GLY A 85 -6.33 -2.85 -25.76
C GLY A 85 -6.24 -3.86 -26.92
N ALA A 86 -6.18 -5.16 -26.62
CA ALA A 86 -6.06 -6.23 -27.62
C ALA A 86 -7.22 -7.22 -27.52
N ALA A 87 -7.82 -7.58 -28.66
CA ALA A 87 -8.91 -8.56 -28.69
C ALA A 87 -8.40 -9.97 -28.39
N ALA A 88 -9.26 -10.83 -27.83
CA ALA A 88 -8.89 -12.20 -27.49
C ALA A 88 -8.32 -12.96 -28.70
N GLU A 89 -8.92 -12.78 -29.90
CA GLU A 89 -8.51 -13.45 -31.13
C GLU A 89 -7.12 -13.00 -31.61
N GLU A 90 -6.65 -11.81 -31.20
CA GLU A 90 -5.31 -11.32 -31.57
C GLU A 90 -4.20 -11.97 -30.75
N VAL A 91 -4.52 -12.49 -29.56
CA VAL A 91 -3.54 -12.90 -28.56
C VAL A 91 -3.60 -14.39 -28.21
N VAL A 92 -4.80 -14.98 -28.17
CA VAL A 92 -5.01 -16.39 -27.81
C VAL A 92 -4.30 -17.29 -28.83
N GLY A 93 -3.59 -18.28 -28.32
CA GLY A 93 -2.80 -19.22 -29.12
C GLY A 93 -1.39 -18.74 -29.47
N ARG A 94 -1.00 -17.52 -29.10
CA ARG A 94 0.31 -16.94 -29.43
C ARG A 94 1.21 -16.87 -28.21
N ASN A 95 2.52 -16.80 -28.42
CA ASN A 95 3.48 -16.75 -27.31
C ASN A 95 3.62 -15.33 -26.75
N VAL A 96 3.69 -15.20 -25.42
CA VAL A 96 3.83 -13.90 -24.74
C VAL A 96 5.09 -13.14 -25.15
N SER A 97 6.17 -13.82 -25.49
CA SER A 97 7.41 -13.19 -25.96
C SER A 97 7.25 -12.57 -27.35
N GLU A 98 6.45 -13.21 -28.21
CA GLU A 98 6.12 -12.70 -29.55
C GLU A 98 5.21 -11.47 -29.45
N LEU A 99 4.19 -11.55 -28.60
CA LEU A 99 3.25 -10.43 -28.35
C LEU A 99 3.98 -9.22 -27.75
N GLU A 100 4.96 -9.45 -26.87
CA GLU A 100 5.82 -8.41 -26.33
C GLU A 100 6.69 -7.76 -27.40
N ALA A 101 7.32 -8.56 -28.27
CA ALA A 101 8.11 -8.05 -29.40
C ALA A 101 7.29 -7.21 -30.39
N GLN A 102 6.00 -7.52 -30.54
CA GLN A 102 5.06 -6.76 -31.37
C GLN A 102 4.47 -5.53 -30.65
N GLY A 103 4.81 -5.34 -29.38
CA GLY A 103 4.35 -4.19 -28.59
C GLY A 103 2.88 -4.26 -28.17
N ILE A 104 2.27 -5.44 -28.14
CA ILE A 104 0.92 -5.62 -27.58
C ILE A 104 0.94 -5.32 -26.08
N PHE A 105 2.02 -5.70 -25.40
CA PHE A 105 2.31 -5.29 -24.03
C PHE A 105 3.81 -5.35 -23.75
N ARG A 106 4.33 -4.52 -22.82
CA ARG A 106 5.74 -4.58 -22.42
C ARG A 106 6.02 -3.98 -21.02
N PRO A 107 6.90 -4.59 -20.21
CA PRO A 107 7.42 -5.94 -20.37
C PRO A 107 6.33 -7.00 -20.12
N SER A 108 6.47 -8.20 -20.67
CA SER A 108 5.52 -9.29 -20.39
C SER A 108 5.74 -9.89 -19.01
N VAL A 109 4.74 -9.77 -18.12
CA VAL A 109 4.82 -10.36 -16.77
C VAL A 109 4.86 -11.89 -16.83
N LEU A 110 4.08 -12.50 -17.71
CA LEU A 110 4.04 -13.96 -17.83
C LEU A 110 5.37 -14.53 -18.35
N ARG A 111 6.09 -13.80 -19.22
CA ARG A 111 7.46 -14.18 -19.60
C ARG A 111 8.40 -14.16 -18.40
N LEU A 112 8.38 -13.09 -17.60
CA LEU A 112 9.21 -12.96 -16.40
C LEU A 112 8.90 -14.05 -15.36
N VAL A 113 7.62 -14.34 -15.13
CA VAL A 113 7.19 -15.40 -14.21
C VAL A 113 7.65 -16.77 -14.70
N LYS A 114 7.60 -17.03 -16.01
CA LYS A 114 8.14 -18.26 -16.60
C LYS A 114 9.64 -18.39 -16.35
N GLU A 115 10.40 -17.32 -16.57
CA GLU A 115 11.86 -17.32 -16.43
C GLU A 115 12.31 -17.49 -14.97
N GLU A 116 11.61 -16.88 -14.03
CA GLU A 116 12.01 -16.88 -12.61
C GLU A 116 11.26 -17.89 -11.74
N ASN A 117 10.20 -18.52 -12.27
CA ASN A 117 9.31 -19.45 -11.57
C ASN A 117 8.86 -18.95 -10.18
N ARG A 118 8.40 -17.70 -10.10
CA ARG A 118 7.90 -17.08 -8.87
C ARG A 118 6.86 -15.99 -9.16
N PRO A 119 6.06 -15.59 -8.16
CA PRO A 119 5.21 -14.41 -8.28
C PRO A 119 6.01 -13.14 -8.62
N ILE A 120 5.55 -12.38 -9.60
CA ILE A 120 6.16 -11.12 -10.06
C ILE A 120 5.06 -10.09 -10.31
N SER A 121 5.27 -8.87 -9.79
CA SER A 121 4.44 -7.71 -10.06
C SER A 121 5.27 -6.62 -10.76
N VAL A 122 4.78 -6.11 -11.88
CA VAL A 122 5.46 -5.03 -12.63
C VAL A 122 4.45 -4.04 -13.22
N LEU A 123 4.97 -2.88 -13.62
CA LEU A 123 4.25 -1.93 -14.46
C LEU A 123 4.43 -2.33 -15.92
N GLN A 124 3.36 -2.82 -16.53
CA GLN A 124 3.28 -3.18 -17.94
C GLN A 124 2.62 -2.05 -18.73
N ILE A 125 3.12 -1.78 -19.93
CA ILE A 125 2.55 -0.83 -20.88
C ILE A 125 1.71 -1.62 -21.87
N GLY A 126 0.43 -1.27 -22.03
CA GLY A 126 -0.52 -1.89 -22.98
C GLY A 126 -0.29 -1.47 -24.44
N LYS A 127 -1.14 -1.98 -25.34
CA LYS A 127 -1.00 -1.82 -26.80
C LYS A 127 -1.00 -0.35 -27.24
N HIS A 128 -1.72 0.51 -26.53
CA HIS A 128 -1.86 1.93 -26.85
C HIS A 128 -1.13 2.85 -25.86
N GLY A 129 -0.25 2.29 -25.01
CA GLY A 129 0.56 3.06 -24.07
C GLY A 129 -0.04 3.19 -22.67
N GLU A 130 -1.11 2.45 -22.37
CA GLU A 130 -1.75 2.46 -21.05
C GLU A 130 -0.83 1.86 -19.99
N TYR A 131 -0.78 2.47 -18.81
CA TYR A 131 0.00 1.95 -17.70
C TYR A 131 -0.85 0.96 -16.89
N ILE A 132 -0.37 -0.28 -16.81
CA ILE A 132 -1.12 -1.40 -16.24
C ILE A 132 -0.28 -2.03 -15.14
N ILE A 133 -0.82 -2.11 -13.93
CA ILE A 133 -0.19 -2.88 -12.85
C ILE A 133 -0.63 -4.32 -13.04
N VAL A 134 0.35 -5.19 -13.27
CA VAL A 134 0.12 -6.60 -13.57
C VAL A 134 0.88 -7.46 -12.58
N THR A 135 0.20 -8.42 -11.97
CA THR A 135 0.84 -9.46 -11.15
C THR A 135 0.64 -10.80 -11.82
N GLY A 136 1.72 -11.52 -12.03
CA GLY A 136 1.72 -12.88 -12.55
C GLY A 136 2.18 -13.87 -11.49
N VAL A 137 1.63 -15.08 -11.55
CA VAL A 137 1.95 -16.20 -10.66
C VAL A 137 2.04 -17.50 -11.48
N PRO A 138 2.99 -18.39 -11.16
CA PRO A 138 2.98 -19.73 -11.70
C PRO A 138 1.92 -20.58 -10.97
N ILE A 139 1.14 -21.33 -11.72
CA ILE A 139 0.29 -22.40 -11.20
C ILE A 139 1.09 -23.70 -11.37
N THR A 140 1.43 -24.32 -10.26
CA THR A 140 2.27 -25.52 -10.24
C THR A 140 1.48 -26.77 -9.91
N ASP A 141 1.94 -27.92 -10.41
CA ASP A 141 1.43 -29.23 -10.02
C ASP A 141 1.79 -29.60 -8.56
N LYS A 142 1.40 -30.81 -8.14
CA LYS A 142 1.67 -31.34 -6.78
C LYS A 142 3.17 -31.46 -6.47
N ASP A 143 4.03 -31.50 -7.50
CA ASP A 143 5.48 -31.62 -7.40
C ASP A 143 6.21 -30.26 -7.53
N GLY A 144 5.45 -29.15 -7.66
CA GLY A 144 5.99 -27.79 -7.77
C GLY A 144 6.46 -27.40 -9.16
N LYS A 145 6.16 -28.19 -10.19
CA LYS A 145 6.48 -27.87 -11.58
C LYS A 145 5.42 -26.95 -12.18
N PRO A 146 5.80 -25.89 -12.93
CA PRO A 146 4.83 -25.01 -13.58
C PRO A 146 3.99 -25.76 -14.61
N GLU A 147 2.67 -25.72 -14.43
CA GLU A 147 1.69 -26.26 -15.38
C GLU A 147 1.08 -25.13 -16.21
N MET A 148 0.77 -24.00 -15.56
CA MET A 148 0.19 -22.82 -16.18
C MET A 148 0.75 -21.55 -15.56
N LEU A 149 0.51 -20.42 -16.22
CA LEU A 149 0.83 -19.09 -15.76
C LEU A 149 -0.45 -18.27 -15.73
N LEU A 150 -0.69 -17.58 -14.62
CA LEU A 150 -1.84 -16.70 -14.43
C LEU A 150 -1.36 -15.29 -14.20
N SER A 151 -1.99 -14.31 -14.83
CA SER A 151 -1.83 -12.91 -14.46
C SER A 151 -3.16 -12.24 -14.22
N ASN A 152 -3.20 -11.39 -13.20
CA ASN A 152 -4.24 -10.39 -13.02
C ASN A 152 -3.67 -8.99 -13.29
N ALA A 153 -4.52 -8.10 -13.78
CA ALA A 153 -4.11 -6.78 -14.22
C ALA A 153 -5.21 -5.75 -13.98
N ARG A 154 -4.78 -4.53 -13.64
CA ARG A 154 -5.64 -3.35 -13.53
C ARG A 154 -4.90 -2.13 -14.04
N ARG A 155 -5.62 -1.21 -14.69
CA ARG A 155 -5.05 0.07 -15.14
C ARG A 155 -4.67 0.94 -13.95
N ALA A 156 -3.56 1.66 -14.09
CA ALA A 156 -3.11 2.58 -13.05
C ALA A 156 -4.14 3.70 -12.81
N GLU A 157 -4.84 4.15 -13.85
CA GLU A 157 -5.86 5.19 -13.74
C GLU A 157 -7.08 4.75 -12.89
N ASP A 158 -7.45 3.46 -12.92
CA ASP A 158 -8.51 2.92 -12.07
C ASP A 158 -8.11 2.96 -10.59
N ILE A 159 -6.81 2.78 -10.32
CA ILE A 159 -6.23 2.86 -8.99
C ILE A 159 -6.14 4.33 -8.55
N GLU A 160 -5.79 5.26 -9.44
CA GLU A 160 -5.84 6.70 -9.18
C GLU A 160 -7.27 7.17 -8.87
N GLY A 161 -8.27 6.66 -9.58
CA GLY A 161 -9.69 6.91 -9.29
C GLY A 161 -10.11 6.42 -7.89
N LEU A 162 -9.61 5.26 -7.47
CA LEU A 162 -9.78 4.73 -6.12
C LEU A 162 -9.04 5.58 -5.07
N TYR A 163 -7.81 6.00 -5.33
CA TYR A 163 -7.09 6.94 -4.46
C TYR A 163 -7.82 8.27 -4.35
N ALA A 164 -8.35 8.81 -5.45
CA ALA A 164 -9.15 10.03 -5.46
C ALA A 164 -10.48 9.86 -4.72
N TYR A 165 -11.12 8.68 -4.79
CA TYR A 165 -12.32 8.37 -4.02
C TYR A 165 -12.02 8.24 -2.52
N VAL A 166 -10.95 7.52 -2.16
CA VAL A 166 -10.46 7.39 -0.78
C VAL A 166 -10.02 8.75 -0.25
N ASP A 167 -9.36 9.58 -1.05
CA ASP A 167 -8.97 10.93 -0.69
C ASP A 167 -10.15 11.87 -0.60
N LYS A 168 -11.18 11.73 -1.47
CA LYS A 168 -12.44 12.44 -1.31
C LYS A 168 -13.18 12.02 -0.04
N LYS A 169 -13.13 10.73 0.35
CA LYS A 169 -13.66 10.25 1.62
C LYS A 169 -12.81 10.65 2.82
N LYS A 170 -11.49 10.73 2.69
CA LYS A 170 -10.59 11.30 3.70
C LYS A 170 -10.75 12.81 3.79
N LYS A 171 -11.08 13.51 2.69
CA LYS A 171 -11.40 14.94 2.67
C LYS A 171 -12.77 15.22 3.26
N LYS A 172 -13.80 14.42 2.93
CA LYS A 172 -15.11 14.47 3.62
C LYS A 172 -15.01 14.07 5.10
N GLY A 173 -14.21 13.05 5.41
CA GLY A 173 -13.87 12.69 6.78
C GLY A 173 -13.02 13.77 7.46
N LYS A 174 -12.16 14.50 6.73
CA LYS A 174 -11.43 15.67 7.24
C LYS A 174 -12.31 16.89 7.39
N GLU A 175 -13.33 17.09 6.57
CA GLU A 175 -14.36 18.15 6.67
C GLU A 175 -15.33 17.85 7.82
N GLU A 176 -15.70 16.57 8.03
CA GLU A 176 -16.40 16.11 9.23
C GLU A 176 -15.49 16.21 10.47
N ILE A 177 -14.20 15.91 10.37
CA ILE A 177 -13.22 16.16 11.46
C ILE A 177 -12.95 17.67 11.65
N GLN A 178 -13.15 18.50 10.63
CA GLN A 178 -13.13 19.96 10.74
C GLN A 178 -14.42 20.48 11.41
N ALA A 179 -15.51 19.73 11.35
CA ALA A 179 -16.68 19.95 12.21
C ALA A 179 -16.50 19.37 13.62
N PHE A 180 -15.58 18.41 13.83
CA PHE A 180 -15.13 17.98 15.17
C PHE A 180 -14.03 18.88 15.78
N SER A 181 -13.63 19.98 15.10
CA SER A 181 -12.53 20.82 15.62
C SER A 181 -12.89 21.63 16.86
N ASP A 182 -14.16 21.65 17.27
CA ASP A 182 -14.61 22.38 18.45
C ASP A 182 -14.74 21.53 19.73
N ASP A 183 -14.74 20.18 19.63
CA ASP A 183 -15.05 19.30 20.77
C ASP A 183 -13.93 18.28 21.10
N VAL A 184 -12.71 18.76 21.35
CA VAL A 184 -11.73 17.94 22.08
C VAL A 184 -12.13 17.89 23.56
N ILE A 185 -12.76 16.79 23.97
CA ILE A 185 -13.23 16.58 25.35
C ILE A 185 -12.02 16.42 26.29
N MET A 186 -11.83 17.40 27.18
CA MET A 186 -10.71 17.46 28.14
C MET A 186 -11.21 17.77 29.56
N GLU A 187 -12.05 16.90 30.11
CA GLU A 187 -12.77 17.16 31.37
C GLU A 187 -12.03 16.71 32.64
N SER A 188 -11.10 15.76 32.55
CA SER A 188 -10.34 15.32 33.73
C SER A 188 -9.34 16.38 34.17
N GLU A 189 -9.08 16.48 35.47
CA GLU A 189 -8.13 17.47 36.01
C GLU A 189 -6.73 17.42 35.36
N PRO A 190 -6.14 16.24 35.06
CA PRO A 190 -4.89 16.18 34.30
C PRO A 190 -5.01 16.74 32.88
N MET A 191 -6.12 16.46 32.17
CA MET A 191 -6.34 16.97 30.81
C MET A 191 -6.61 18.46 30.77
N LYS A 192 -7.29 19.02 31.78
CA LYS A 192 -7.48 20.47 31.94
C LYS A 192 -6.14 21.19 32.10
N ARG A 193 -5.19 20.62 32.84
CA ARG A 193 -3.82 21.18 32.96
C ARG A 193 -3.09 21.18 31.62
N ILE A 194 -3.20 20.09 30.85
CA ILE A 194 -2.64 20.00 29.50
C ILE A 194 -3.26 21.07 28.58
N LYS A 195 -4.58 21.28 28.67
CA LYS A 195 -5.29 22.34 27.92
C LYS A 195 -4.76 23.73 28.24
N ILE A 196 -4.55 24.06 29.52
CA ILE A 196 -3.97 25.35 29.94
C ILE A 196 -2.58 25.54 29.34
N VAL A 197 -1.72 24.52 29.40
CA VAL A 197 -0.37 24.59 28.81
C VAL A 197 -0.45 24.78 27.30
N ALA A 198 -1.32 24.02 26.61
CA ALA A 198 -1.56 24.16 25.17
C ALA A 198 -1.99 25.59 24.80
N GLU A 199 -2.89 26.20 25.57
CA GLU A 199 -3.35 27.57 25.36
C GLU A 199 -2.24 28.62 25.59
N GLN A 200 -1.34 28.39 26.54
CA GLN A 200 -0.20 29.28 26.79
C GLN A 200 0.85 29.24 25.66
N ILE A 201 1.12 28.06 25.11
CA ILE A 201 2.15 27.88 24.08
C ILE A 201 1.61 28.01 22.65
N LYS A 202 0.29 28.18 22.48
CA LYS A 202 -0.36 28.14 21.16
C LYS A 202 0.24 29.10 20.14
N ASP A 203 0.64 30.29 20.56
CA ASP A 203 1.16 31.35 19.69
C ASP A 203 2.68 31.36 19.56
N THR A 204 3.36 30.40 20.18
CA THR A 204 4.82 30.29 20.17
C THR A 204 5.31 29.41 19.00
N ASP A 205 6.54 29.66 18.57
CA ASP A 205 7.26 28.85 17.59
C ASP A 205 8.07 27.70 18.23
N ALA A 206 7.90 27.49 19.53
CA ALA A 206 8.57 26.42 20.25
C ALA A 206 8.19 25.05 19.68
N THR A 207 9.17 24.15 19.62
CA THR A 207 8.93 22.74 19.31
C THR A 207 8.23 22.09 20.49
N ILE A 208 7.15 21.35 20.22
CA ILE A 208 6.35 20.69 21.25
C ILE A 208 6.60 19.20 21.18
N LEU A 209 6.86 18.57 22.33
CA LEU A 209 6.95 17.11 22.45
C LEU A 209 5.78 16.59 23.29
N ILE A 210 4.99 15.69 22.72
CA ILE A 210 3.86 15.02 23.37
C ILE A 210 4.25 13.57 23.67
N THR A 211 4.32 13.23 24.95
CA THR A 211 4.66 11.88 25.39
C THR A 211 3.44 11.17 25.97
N GLY A 212 3.33 9.86 25.72
CA GLY A 212 2.32 9.02 26.34
C GLY A 212 2.09 7.72 25.59
N PRO A 213 1.40 6.73 26.19
CA PRO A 213 1.16 5.42 25.57
C PRO A 213 0.51 5.50 24.17
N SER A 214 0.58 4.43 23.39
CA SER A 214 -0.14 4.37 22.12
C SER A 214 -1.66 4.46 22.36
N GLY A 215 -2.40 5.11 21.45
CA GLY A 215 -3.85 5.22 21.54
C GLY A 215 -4.43 6.27 22.49
N VAL A 216 -3.61 7.05 23.24
CA VAL A 216 -4.11 8.06 24.21
C VAL A 216 -4.51 9.41 23.60
N GLY A 217 -4.60 9.51 22.27
CA GLY A 217 -5.03 10.75 21.59
C GLY A 217 -3.94 11.81 21.38
N LYS A 218 -2.65 11.45 21.36
CA LYS A 218 -1.54 12.39 21.12
C LYS A 218 -1.69 13.21 19.82
N GLY A 219 -2.11 12.57 18.74
CA GLY A 219 -2.39 13.26 17.46
C GLY A 219 -3.58 14.22 17.54
N VAL A 220 -4.59 13.90 18.34
CA VAL A 220 -5.75 14.79 18.58
C VAL A 220 -5.30 16.04 19.34
N LEU A 221 -4.47 15.88 20.37
CA LEU A 221 -3.89 17.01 21.11
C LEU A 221 -2.99 17.89 20.21
N ALA A 222 -2.19 17.30 19.34
CA ALA A 222 -1.37 18.05 18.38
C ALA A 222 -2.23 18.90 17.42
N LYS A 223 -3.32 18.32 16.92
CA LYS A 223 -4.30 19.00 16.05
C LYS A 223 -5.00 20.13 16.80
N TYR A 224 -5.42 19.89 18.03
CA TYR A 224 -5.97 20.92 18.91
C TYR A 224 -5.03 22.13 19.03
N ILE A 225 -3.75 21.90 19.38
CA ILE A 225 -2.74 22.96 19.52
C ILE A 225 -2.57 23.75 18.23
N HIS A 226 -2.55 23.08 17.07
CA HIS A 226 -2.49 23.77 15.77
C HIS A 226 -3.73 24.64 15.53
N ASN A 227 -4.94 24.11 15.78
CA ASN A 227 -6.20 24.81 15.55
C ASN A 227 -6.38 26.06 16.41
N ILE A 228 -5.85 26.08 17.63
CA ILE A 228 -5.93 27.25 18.51
C ILE A 228 -4.79 28.27 18.28
N SER A 229 -3.81 27.95 17.42
CA SER A 229 -2.64 28.81 17.17
C SER A 229 -2.86 29.86 16.08
N ARG A 230 -1.93 30.83 15.98
CA ARG A 230 -1.81 31.73 14.80
C ARG A 230 -1.67 31.02 13.46
N ARG A 231 -1.25 29.75 13.45
CA ARG A 231 -1.09 28.93 12.23
C ARG A 231 -2.33 28.09 11.90
N SER A 232 -3.46 28.27 12.58
CA SER A 232 -4.68 27.46 12.38
C SER A 232 -5.25 27.47 10.95
N LYS A 233 -4.97 28.53 10.17
CA LYS A 233 -5.34 28.64 8.75
C LYS A 233 -4.23 28.21 7.78
N ARG A 234 -3.09 27.77 8.30
CA ARG A 234 -1.91 27.32 7.54
C ARG A 234 -1.90 25.79 7.48
N PRO A 235 -1.15 25.16 6.55
CA PRO A 235 -1.14 23.71 6.45
C PRO A 235 -0.66 23.05 7.74
N MET A 236 -1.31 21.95 8.11
CA MET A 236 -0.78 20.98 9.07
C MET A 236 -0.46 19.70 8.30
N VAL A 237 0.82 19.34 8.25
CA VAL A 237 1.32 18.12 7.60
C VAL A 237 1.64 17.11 8.68
N GLU A 238 1.17 15.87 8.53
CA GLU A 238 1.33 14.80 9.50
C GLU A 238 2.09 13.63 8.85
N ILE A 239 3.08 13.10 9.56
CA ILE A 239 3.85 11.92 9.17
C ILE A 239 4.03 10.99 10.37
N ASN A 240 3.78 9.70 10.15
CA ASN A 240 4.08 8.65 11.11
C ASN A 240 5.45 8.05 10.75
N CYS A 241 6.44 8.27 11.59
CA CYS A 241 7.82 7.82 11.36
C CYS A 241 8.01 6.30 11.46
N GLY A 242 7.10 5.57 12.14
CA GLY A 242 7.14 4.11 12.25
C GLY A 242 6.45 3.37 11.10
N ALA A 243 5.61 4.06 10.31
CA ALA A 243 4.82 3.44 9.24
C ALA A 243 5.52 3.41 7.87
N ILE A 244 6.63 4.14 7.69
CA ILE A 244 7.32 4.30 6.41
C ILE A 244 8.73 3.67 6.52
N PRO A 245 9.14 2.82 5.56
CA PRO A 245 10.51 2.28 5.54
C PRO A 245 11.57 3.39 5.51
N ASP A 246 12.67 3.22 6.24
CA ASP A 246 13.75 4.22 6.42
C ASP A 246 14.21 4.88 5.11
N ASN A 247 14.42 4.08 4.06
CA ASN A 247 14.89 4.55 2.76
C ASN A 247 13.89 5.49 2.07
N LEU A 248 12.58 5.26 2.28
CA LEU A 248 11.53 6.12 1.73
C LEU A 248 11.29 7.32 2.63
N LEU A 249 11.39 7.14 3.95
CA LEU A 249 11.15 8.18 4.96
C LEU A 249 12.03 9.41 4.74
N GLU A 250 13.30 9.21 4.37
CA GLU A 250 14.21 10.31 4.03
C GLU A 250 13.70 11.10 2.81
N SER A 251 13.33 10.41 1.75
CA SER A 251 12.85 11.02 0.50
C SER A 251 11.49 11.72 0.66
N GLU A 252 10.64 11.23 1.56
CA GLU A 252 9.37 11.86 1.91
C GLU A 252 9.59 13.12 2.76
N LEU A 253 10.42 13.05 3.80
CA LEU A 253 10.64 14.19 4.71
C LEU A 253 11.38 15.35 4.02
N PHE A 254 12.47 15.04 3.31
CA PHE A 254 13.40 16.04 2.78
C PHE A 254 13.23 16.32 1.30
N GLY A 255 12.50 15.47 0.57
CA GLY A 255 12.41 15.56 -0.89
C GLY A 255 13.74 15.21 -1.58
N TYR A 256 13.73 15.21 -2.91
CA TYR A 256 14.91 14.91 -3.71
C TYR A 256 14.96 15.77 -4.98
N ALA A 257 16.17 16.07 -5.42
CA ALA A 257 16.41 16.74 -6.70
C ALA A 257 16.25 15.76 -7.87
N ALA A 258 15.99 16.29 -9.07
CA ALA A 258 15.97 15.47 -10.28
C ALA A 258 17.28 14.68 -10.44
N GLY A 259 17.17 13.37 -10.67
CA GLY A 259 18.33 12.49 -10.85
C GLY A 259 19.14 12.19 -9.57
N ALA A 260 18.59 12.43 -8.37
CA ALA A 260 19.31 12.19 -7.11
C ALA A 260 19.68 10.71 -6.86
N PHE A 261 18.93 9.75 -7.40
CA PHE A 261 19.20 8.32 -7.31
C PHE A 261 18.48 7.55 -8.43
N THR A 262 18.81 6.27 -8.61
CA THR A 262 18.16 5.37 -9.59
C THR A 262 16.68 5.17 -9.23
N GLY A 263 15.77 5.72 -10.04
CA GLY A 263 14.32 5.73 -9.76
C GLY A 263 13.77 7.08 -9.27
N ALA A 264 14.61 8.10 -9.13
CA ALA A 264 14.15 9.46 -8.86
C ALA A 264 13.38 10.02 -10.07
N SER A 265 12.23 10.66 -9.81
CA SER A 265 11.49 11.40 -10.83
C SER A 265 12.39 12.42 -11.54
N ALA A 266 12.22 12.55 -12.86
CA ALA A 266 12.91 13.54 -13.68
C ALA A 266 12.64 14.99 -13.24
N ASN A 267 11.55 15.22 -12.50
CA ASN A 267 11.19 16.54 -11.97
C ASN A 267 11.58 16.73 -10.49
N GLY A 268 12.20 15.73 -9.86
CA GLY A 268 12.41 15.69 -8.41
C GLY A 268 11.10 15.54 -7.62
N LYS A 269 11.19 15.68 -6.30
CA LYS A 269 10.04 15.65 -5.39
C LYS A 269 10.26 16.64 -4.24
N GLU A 270 9.23 17.41 -3.91
CA GLU A 270 9.20 18.26 -2.72
C GLU A 270 9.00 17.43 -1.45
N GLY A 271 9.74 17.75 -0.39
CA GLY A 271 9.61 17.08 0.90
C GLY A 271 8.44 17.58 1.74
N LEU A 272 7.97 16.75 2.66
CA LEU A 272 6.87 17.09 3.58
C LEU A 272 7.19 18.28 4.49
N ILE A 273 8.46 18.49 4.83
CA ILE A 273 8.91 19.67 5.58
C ILE A 273 8.70 20.94 4.74
N GLU A 274 9.00 20.90 3.44
CA GLU A 274 8.74 22.04 2.55
C GLU A 274 7.23 22.26 2.34
N SER A 275 6.45 21.20 2.21
CA SER A 275 4.98 21.29 2.13
C SER A 275 4.33 21.86 3.39
N ALA A 276 5.02 21.79 4.54
CA ALA A 276 4.58 22.36 5.81
C ALA A 276 5.00 23.82 6.02
N ASP A 277 5.63 24.46 5.02
CA ASP A 277 6.15 25.82 5.13
C ASP A 277 5.06 26.85 5.50
N GLY A 278 5.38 27.72 6.45
CA GLY A 278 4.45 28.65 7.10
C GLY A 278 3.41 27.98 8.02
N GLY A 279 3.42 26.66 8.13
CA GLY A 279 2.45 25.83 8.86
C GLY A 279 3.06 25.03 10.01
N THR A 280 2.48 23.85 10.25
CA THR A 280 2.90 22.93 11.32
C THR A 280 3.20 21.54 10.75
N LEU A 281 4.33 20.97 11.17
CA LEU A 281 4.67 19.57 10.93
C LEU A 281 4.46 18.75 12.21
N LEU A 282 3.62 17.72 12.11
CA LEU A 282 3.40 16.71 13.14
C LEU A 282 4.25 15.46 12.82
N LEU A 283 5.20 15.16 13.70
CA LEU A 283 6.03 13.96 13.66
C LEU A 283 5.49 12.95 14.68
N ASP A 284 4.65 12.02 14.25
CA ASP A 284 4.17 10.94 15.13
C ASP A 284 5.20 9.79 15.18
N GLU A 285 5.28 9.17 16.34
CA GLU A 285 6.28 8.15 16.67
C GLU A 285 7.74 8.58 16.39
N ILE A 286 8.12 9.82 16.77
CA ILE A 286 9.47 10.37 16.52
C ILE A 286 10.60 9.50 17.08
N GLY A 287 10.30 8.67 18.08
CA GLY A 287 11.25 7.70 18.64
C GLY A 287 11.61 6.53 17.72
N GLU A 288 10.90 6.36 16.59
CA GLU A 288 11.23 5.41 15.53
C GLU A 288 12.15 6.02 14.45
N LEU A 289 12.40 7.33 14.50
CA LEU A 289 13.21 7.99 13.47
C LEU A 289 14.66 7.49 13.49
N PRO A 290 15.22 7.02 12.35
CA PRO A 290 16.61 6.60 12.25
C PRO A 290 17.60 7.70 12.66
N LEU A 291 18.71 7.32 13.31
CA LEU A 291 19.71 8.26 13.84
C LEU A 291 20.23 9.25 12.80
N LEU A 292 20.47 8.77 11.57
CA LEU A 292 20.96 9.60 10.49
C LEU A 292 19.97 10.73 10.13
N LEU A 293 18.66 10.41 10.16
CA LEU A 293 17.60 11.38 9.89
C LEU A 293 17.39 12.35 11.06
N GLN A 294 17.64 11.91 12.30
CA GLN A 294 17.61 12.81 13.46
C GLN A 294 18.65 13.93 13.33
N VAL A 295 19.86 13.63 12.83
CA VAL A 295 20.90 14.64 12.60
C VAL A 295 20.46 15.66 11.54
N LYS A 296 19.82 15.21 10.46
CA LYS A 296 19.29 16.10 9.42
C LYS A 296 18.12 16.94 9.92
N LEU A 297 17.21 16.35 10.68
CA LEU A 297 16.09 17.05 11.29
C LEU A 297 16.57 18.12 12.28
N LEU A 298 17.63 17.84 13.04
CA LEU A 298 18.25 18.81 13.95
C LEU A 298 18.75 20.05 13.19
N LYS A 299 19.38 19.86 12.03
CA LYS A 299 19.79 20.99 11.16
C LYS A 299 18.59 21.81 10.70
N VAL A 300 17.49 21.16 10.31
CA VAL A 300 16.25 21.89 9.96
C VAL A 300 15.71 22.70 11.14
N ILE A 301 15.76 22.15 12.35
CA ILE A 301 15.30 22.84 13.57
C ILE A 301 16.15 24.06 13.89
N GLN A 302 17.48 23.92 13.80
CA GLN A 302 18.45 24.96 14.16
C GLN A 302 18.59 26.03 13.09
N ASP A 303 18.84 25.62 11.84
CA ASP A 303 19.20 26.50 10.75
C ASP A 303 17.98 27.04 10.00
N LYS A 304 16.78 26.49 10.28
CA LYS A 304 15.53 26.77 9.53
C LYS A 304 15.71 26.61 8.02
N GLN A 305 16.59 25.69 7.64
CA GLN A 305 16.91 25.38 6.26
C GLN A 305 16.80 23.88 6.02
N ILE A 306 16.33 23.55 4.83
CA ILE A 306 16.24 22.18 4.33
C ILE A 306 17.10 22.03 3.09
N MET A 307 17.69 20.85 2.93
CA MET A 307 18.43 20.47 1.74
C MET A 307 17.85 19.16 1.20
N ARG A 308 17.36 19.21 -0.04
CA ARG A 308 16.85 18.01 -0.74
C ARG A 308 17.97 17.00 -0.97
N ILE A 309 17.63 15.73 -1.03
CA ILE A 309 18.59 14.68 -1.39
C ILE A 309 19.15 14.97 -2.80
N GLY A 310 20.47 14.96 -2.93
CA GLY A 310 21.17 15.27 -4.18
C GLY A 310 21.23 16.76 -4.55
N SER A 311 20.66 17.66 -3.74
CA SER A 311 20.78 19.11 -3.91
C SER A 311 21.92 19.68 -3.06
N MET A 312 22.63 20.67 -3.59
CA MET A 312 23.62 21.49 -2.87
C MET A 312 23.06 22.85 -2.46
N VAL A 313 21.80 23.14 -2.80
CA VAL A 313 21.14 24.42 -2.51
C VAL A 313 20.23 24.27 -1.29
N PRO A 314 20.53 24.95 -0.17
CA PRO A 314 19.63 25.01 0.97
C PRO A 314 18.43 25.91 0.65
N LYS A 315 17.27 25.57 1.21
CA LYS A 315 16.01 26.32 1.11
C LYS A 315 15.53 26.68 2.52
N GLU A 316 15.22 27.94 2.76
CA GLU A 316 14.64 28.36 4.04
C GLU A 316 13.21 27.84 4.19
N VAL A 317 12.87 27.41 5.42
CA VAL A 317 11.55 26.89 5.78
C VAL A 317 11.13 27.40 7.15
N ASN A 318 9.91 27.90 7.26
CA ASN A 318 9.29 28.34 8.51
C ASN A 318 8.22 27.33 8.96
N VAL A 319 8.68 26.26 9.62
CA VAL A 319 7.82 25.19 10.10
C VAL A 319 7.82 25.14 11.62
N ARG A 320 6.62 25.06 12.22
CA ARG A 320 6.45 24.71 13.63
C ARG A 320 6.43 23.19 13.77
N ILE A 321 7.21 22.64 14.68
CA ILE A 321 7.26 21.18 14.89
C ILE A 321 6.48 20.78 16.13
N ILE A 322 5.59 19.80 15.99
CA ILE A 322 4.98 19.06 17.08
C ILE A 322 5.40 17.60 16.90
N ALA A 323 6.06 17.02 17.89
CA ALA A 323 6.49 15.63 17.87
C ALA A 323 5.72 14.83 18.91
N ALA A 324 5.41 13.56 18.60
CA ALA A 324 4.73 12.66 19.51
C ALA A 324 5.50 11.32 19.61
N THR A 325 5.53 10.74 20.81
CA THR A 325 6.13 9.41 21.01
C THR A 325 5.50 8.68 22.19
N ASN A 326 5.49 7.36 22.11
CA ASN A 326 5.21 6.43 23.21
C ASN A 326 6.47 5.90 23.89
N ARG A 327 7.65 6.21 23.37
CA ARG A 327 8.94 5.79 23.93
C ARG A 327 9.39 6.79 24.98
N ASP A 328 9.95 6.27 26.07
CA ASP A 328 10.70 7.11 27.01
C ASP A 328 12.05 7.46 26.39
N LEU A 329 12.17 8.73 25.97
CA LEU A 329 13.40 9.26 25.38
C LEU A 329 14.52 9.50 26.43
N MET A 330 14.19 9.43 27.72
CA MET A 330 15.10 9.71 28.83
C MET A 330 15.61 8.44 29.55
N ALA A 331 15.10 7.25 29.18
CA ALA A 331 15.47 5.99 29.82
C ALA A 331 17.00 5.71 29.72
N PRO A 332 17.69 5.46 30.85
CA PRO A 332 19.12 5.18 30.87
C PRO A 332 19.41 3.79 30.30
N GLY A 333 19.92 3.72 29.07
CA GLY A 333 20.29 2.45 28.44
C GLY A 333 20.56 2.50 26.93
N LYS A 334 20.03 3.52 26.23
CA LYS A 334 20.32 3.74 24.81
C LYS A 334 21.24 4.96 24.62
N ARG A 335 22.54 4.74 24.80
CA ARG A 335 23.59 5.70 24.40
C ARG A 335 23.50 5.85 22.88
N GLY A 336 22.75 6.84 22.41
CA GLY A 336 22.70 7.22 20.99
C GLY A 336 21.41 7.84 20.49
N CYS A 337 20.27 7.68 21.16
CA CYS A 337 18.96 7.88 20.50
C CYS A 337 18.41 9.31 20.40
N VAL A 338 19.02 10.33 21.02
CA VAL A 338 18.67 11.75 20.79
C VAL A 338 19.91 12.62 21.00
N PRO A 339 20.36 13.43 20.03
CA PRO A 339 21.44 14.40 20.23
C PRO A 339 20.91 15.57 21.06
N GLY A 340 21.17 15.57 22.37
CA GLY A 340 20.73 16.67 23.25
C GLY A 340 21.28 16.63 24.68
N ARG A 341 22.10 15.64 25.05
CA ARG A 341 22.62 15.48 26.42
C ARG A 341 23.57 16.59 26.90
N SER A 342 23.95 17.54 26.05
CA SER A 342 25.01 18.52 26.35
C SER A 342 24.55 19.97 26.59
N PHE A 343 23.25 20.30 26.52
CA PHE A 343 22.84 21.72 26.54
C PHE A 343 21.66 22.12 27.43
N LEU A 344 21.16 21.26 28.32
CA LEU A 344 20.32 21.72 29.42
C LEU A 344 21.21 22.03 30.63
N PRO A 345 21.13 23.24 31.23
CA PRO A 345 21.91 23.56 32.40
C PRO A 345 21.53 22.57 33.50
N ALA A 346 22.55 21.93 34.08
CA ALA A 346 22.40 21.07 35.24
C ALA A 346 21.50 21.78 36.25
N GLN A 347 20.30 21.24 36.49
CA GLN A 347 19.58 21.58 37.70
C GLN A 347 20.48 21.15 38.84
N ARG A 348 20.99 22.15 39.57
CA ARG A 348 21.71 21.94 40.81
C ARG A 348 20.77 21.20 41.74
N ASP A 349 21.19 20.02 42.15
CA ASP A 349 20.70 19.41 43.37
C ASP A 349 20.91 20.43 44.50
N THR A 350 19.81 20.90 45.07
CA THR A 350 19.80 21.48 46.41
C THR A 350 18.67 20.82 47.18
N ASN A 351 19.10 20.09 48.21
CA ASN A 351 18.41 19.53 49.37
C ASN A 351 16.93 19.86 49.56
#